data_AF-A0A3C0FI21-F1
#
_entry.id   AF-A0A3C0FI21-F1
#
_cell.length_a   1.000
_cell.length_b   1.000
_cell.length_c   1.000
_cell.angle_alpha   90.00
_cell.angle_beta   90.00
_cell.angle_gamma   90.00
#
_symmetry.space_group_name_H-M   'P 1'
#
loop_
_entity.id
_entity.type
_entity.pdbx_description
1 polymer ?
#
loop_
_entity_poly.entity_id
_entity_poly.type
_entity_poly.pdbx_seq_one_letter_code
_entity_poly.pdbx_strand_id
1 'polypeptide(L)' 'TIPTWDDPKERRALKKGQVITIEPFLSRGAKWALDSEDGWTLYADTGDATVQYEHTLVVTEKGYEIMTLGN' A
#
# COMPACT_ATOMS: atom_id res chain seq x y z
N THR A 1 -8.37 4.01 -1.26
CA THR A 1 -7.00 3.69 -0.84
C THR A 1 -6.96 3.45 0.66
N ILE A 2 -6.19 2.47 1.10
CA ILE A 2 -5.87 2.23 2.51
C ILE A 2 -4.53 2.94 2.76
N PRO A 3 -4.44 3.92 3.70
CA PRO A 3 -3.17 4.59 3.97
C PRO A 3 -2.10 3.61 4.45
N THR A 4 -0.86 3.79 4.00
CA THR A 4 0.31 3.00 4.40
C THR A 4 1.11 3.69 5.51
N TRP A 5 0.61 4.81 6.02
CA TRP A 5 1.13 5.58 7.15
C TRP A 5 0.04 5.72 8.23
N ASP A 6 0.45 6.16 9.43
CA ASP A 6 -0.50 6.44 10.51
C ASP A 6 -1.41 7.63 10.15
N ASP A 7 -2.68 7.34 9.89
CA ASP A 7 -3.74 8.33 9.75
C ASP A 7 -4.72 8.21 10.94
N PRO A 8 -4.60 9.09 11.94
CA PRO A 8 -5.49 9.10 13.09
C PRO A 8 -6.96 9.36 12.76
N LYS A 9 -7.33 9.69 11.52
CA LYS A 9 -8.73 9.84 11.07
C LYS A 9 -9.29 8.57 10.45
N GLU A 10 -8.45 7.59 10.10
CA GLU A 10 -8.90 6.33 9.52
C GLU A 10 -9.68 5.51 10.56
N ARG A 11 -10.94 5.21 10.26
CA ARG A 11 -11.89 4.50 11.15
C ARG A 11 -12.73 3.48 10.41
N ARG A 12 -12.47 3.27 9.12
CA ARG A 12 -13.29 2.39 8.28
C ARG A 12 -13.09 0.95 8.73
N ALA A 13 -14.20 0.28 9.02
CA ALA A 13 -14.21 -1.15 9.23
C ALA A 13 -14.26 -1.88 7.87
N LEU A 14 -13.40 -2.87 7.70
CA LEU A 14 -13.44 -3.77 6.55
C LEU A 14 -14.65 -4.70 6.64
N LYS A 15 -15.28 -4.98 5.51
CA LYS A 15 -16.52 -5.77 5.42
C LYS A 15 -16.27 -7.12 4.75
N LYS A 16 -16.97 -8.17 5.19
CA LYS A 16 -16.95 -9.49 4.54
C LYS A 16 -17.19 -9.35 3.02
N GLY A 17 -16.36 -10.03 2.23
CA GLY A 17 -16.40 -10.02 0.77
C GLY A 17 -15.68 -8.84 0.12
N GLN A 18 -15.17 -7.88 0.90
CA GLN A 18 -14.39 -6.78 0.36
C GLN A 18 -13.03 -7.28 -0.14
N VAL A 19 -12.65 -6.84 -1.34
CA VAL A 19 -11.33 -7.10 -1.93
C VAL A 19 -10.49 -5.84 -1.79
N ILE A 20 -9.29 -5.97 -1.23
CA ILE A 20 -8.37 -4.85 -0.98
C ILE A 20 -6.94 -5.25 -1.32
N THR A 21 -6.10 -4.25 -1.52
CA THR A 21 -4.64 -4.38 -1.59
C THR A 21 -4.01 -3.84 -0.31
N ILE A 22 -2.89 -4.44 0.09
CA ILE A 22 -1.94 -3.85 1.02
C ILE A 22 -0.62 -3.73 0.25
N GLU A 23 -0.20 -2.50 -0.03
CA GLU A 23 0.85 -2.17 -1.01
C GLU A 23 1.85 -1.10 -0.50
N PRO A 24 2.54 -1.31 0.64
CA PRO A 24 3.42 -0.29 1.19
C PRO A 24 4.66 -0.05 0.33
N PHE A 25 5.01 1.23 0.20
CA PHE A 25 6.32 1.70 -0.25
C PHE A 25 7.17 2.05 0.97
N LEU A 26 8.37 1.49 1.06
CA LEU A 26 9.32 1.77 2.14
C LEU A 26 10.61 2.35 1.56
N SER A 27 11.03 3.49 2.09
CA SER A 27 12.25 4.20 1.74
C SER A 27 13.16 4.37 2.97
N ARG A 28 14.39 4.85 2.77
CA ARG A 28 15.33 5.15 3.86
C ARG A 28 15.10 6.49 4.58
N GLY A 29 14.04 7.23 4.23
CA GLY A 29 13.76 8.52 4.84
C GLY A 29 12.81 9.42 4.07
N ALA A 30 12.40 9.02 2.85
CA ALA A 30 11.47 9.77 2.02
C ALA A 30 10.10 9.86 2.66
N LYS A 31 9.48 11.03 2.57
CA LYS A 31 8.12 11.28 3.07
C LYS A 31 7.13 11.54 1.95
N TRP A 32 7.62 12.04 0.82
CA TRP A 32 6.82 12.34 -0.35
C TRP A 32 7.38 11.64 -1.59
N ALA A 33 6.48 11.39 -2.53
CA ALA A 33 6.83 11.02 -3.89
C ALA A 33 6.78 12.27 -4.78
N LEU A 34 7.69 12.34 -5.75
CA LEU A 34 7.77 13.39 -6.75
C LEU A 34 7.49 12.79 -8.13
N ASP A 35 6.63 13.44 -8.90
CA ASP A 35 6.36 13.07 -10.30
C ASP A 35 7.57 13.36 -11.19
N SER A 36 7.83 12.47 -12.15
CA SER A 36 8.73 12.73 -13.27
C SER A 36 8.00 13.46 -14.42
N GLU A 37 8.76 13.89 -15.43
CA GLU A 37 8.22 14.49 -16.66
C GLU A 37 7.51 13.49 -17.59
N ASP A 38 7.64 12.17 -17.36
CA ASP A 38 7.00 11.14 -18.18
C ASP A 38 5.52 10.89 -17.84
N GLY A 39 5.05 11.47 -16.73
CA GLY A 39 3.66 11.39 -16.26
C GLY A 39 3.29 10.08 -15.53
N TRP A 40 4.26 9.23 -15.22
CA TRP A 40 4.06 7.93 -14.55
C TRP A 40 5.04 7.66 -13.42
N THR A 41 6.32 7.95 -13.63
CA THR A 41 7.38 7.57 -12.70
C THR A 41 7.32 8.45 -11.45
N LEU A 42 7.34 7.79 -10.29
CA LEU A 42 7.46 8.44 -8.99
C LEU A 42 8.85 8.21 -8.40
N TYR A 43 9.47 9.29 -7.92
CA TYR A 43 10.73 9.25 -7.19
C TYR A 43 10.52 9.58 -5.72
N ALA A 44 11.31 8.98 -4.84
CA ALA A 44 11.43 9.44 -3.47
C ALA A 44 11.93 10.90 -3.44
N ASP A 45 11.35 11.74 -2.59
CA ASP A 45 11.79 13.14 -2.41
C ASP A 45 13.24 13.27 -1.91
N THR A 46 13.79 12.23 -1.29
CA THR A 46 15.20 12.14 -0.91
C THR A 46 16.11 11.57 -2.00
N GLY A 47 15.55 11.01 -3.08
CA GLY A 47 16.29 10.24 -4.08
C GLY A 47 16.76 8.85 -3.60
N ASP A 48 16.39 8.43 -2.39
CA ASP A 48 16.79 7.14 -1.83
C ASP A 48 16.10 5.96 -2.53
N ALA A 49 16.76 4.81 -2.48
CA ALA A 49 16.15 3.55 -2.87
C ALA A 49 14.85 3.29 -2.09
N THR A 50 13.83 2.86 -2.82
CA THR A 50 12.51 2.51 -2.30
C THR A 50 12.17 1.09 -2.72
N VAL A 51 11.54 0.33 -1.83
CA VAL A 51 11.02 -1.01 -2.12
C VAL A 51 9.51 -1.01 -1.93
N GLN A 52 8.83 -1.87 -2.67
CA GLN A 52 7.39 -2.09 -2.54
C GLN A 52 7.13 -3.60 -2.54
N TYR A 53 6.16 -4.02 -1.74
CA TYR A 53 5.53 -5.32 -1.85
C TYR A 53 4.03 -5.13 -1.85
N GLU A 54 3.32 -6.06 -2.49
CA GLU A 54 1.86 -6.00 -2.59
C GLU A 54 1.22 -7.37 -2.46
N HIS A 55 0.09 -7.41 -1.74
CA HIS A 55 -0.83 -8.53 -1.78
C HIS A 55 -2.28 -8.08 -1.92
N THR A 56 -3.05 -8.88 -2.65
CA THR A 56 -4.50 -8.77 -2.73
C THR A 56 -5.14 -9.69 -1.70
N LEU A 57 -6.06 -9.14 -0.91
CA LEU A 57 -6.75 -9.81 0.17
C LEU A 57 -8.26 -9.81 -0.06
N VAL A 58 -8.92 -10.92 0.29
CA VAL A 58 -10.38 -10.98 0.44
C VAL A 58 -10.71 -11.04 1.91
N VAL A 59 -11.53 -10.10 2.39
CA VAL A 59 -12.00 -10.07 3.79
C VAL A 59 -13.04 -11.15 4.00
N THR A 60 -12.85 -12.00 5.01
CA THR A 60 -13.76 -13.09 5.36
C THR A 60 -14.47 -12.81 6.69
N GLU A 61 -15.34 -13.72 7.13
CA GLU A 61 -15.98 -13.59 8.46
C GLU A 61 -14.99 -13.71 9.62
N LYS A 62 -13.86 -14.39 9.41
CA LYS A 62 -12.89 -14.72 10.47
C LYS A 62 -11.56 -13.97 10.32
N GLY A 63 -11.41 -13.13 9.28
CA GLY A 63 -10.16 -12.45 8.96
C GLY A 63 -10.04 -12.15 7.48
N TYR A 64 -9.04 -12.71 6.82
CA TYR A 64 -8.77 -12.51 5.40
C TYR A 64 -8.13 -13.74 4.74
N GLU A 65 -8.22 -13.82 3.42
CA GLU A 65 -7.48 -14.77 2.57
C GLU A 65 -6.54 -14.00 1.66
N ILE A 66 -5.30 -14.48 1.49
CA ILE A 66 -4.29 -13.88 0.62
C ILE A 66 -4.40 -14.52 -0.76
N MET A 67 -4.85 -13.74 -1.75
CA MET A 67 -5.12 -14.25 -3.11
C MET A 67 -3.86 -14.37 -3.98
N THR A 68 -2.80 -13.68 -3.58
CA THR A 68 -1.55 -13.54 -4.34
C THR A 68 -0.35 -14.13 -3.60
N LEU A 69 -0.60 -15.06 -2.67
CA LEU A 69 0.48 -15.76 -1.99
C LEU A 69 1.18 -16.68 -3.00
N GLY A 70 2.49 -16.52 -3.15
CA GLY A 70 3.30 -17.40 -3.99
C GLY A 70 3.43 -18.80 -3.39
N ASN A 71 3.78 -19.77 -4.24
CA ASN A 71 4.16 -21.12 -3.81
C ASN A 71 5.57 -21.16 -3.25
#